data_AF-A0A3B0ZVB5-F1
#
_entry.id   AF-A0A3B0ZVB5-F1
#
_cell.length_a   1.000
_cell.length_b   1.000
_cell.length_c   1.000
_cell.angle_alpha   90.00
_cell.angle_beta   90.00
_cell.angle_gamma   90.00
#
_symmetry.space_group_name_H-M   'P 1'
#
loop_
_entity.id
_entity.type
_entity.pdbx_description
1 polymer ?
#
loop_
_entity_poly.entity_id
_entity_poly.type
_entity_poly.pdbx_seq_one_letter_code
_entity_poly.pdbx_strand_id
1 'polypeptide(L)'
;MTPESQSPWVYNKLLKHYGHQHWWPAETPFEMMVGAILTQNTAWTNVERAIARLESHSCLTPQAILEAPLSELAEWLKPSGYFNIKAQRLRNYCQWYIDAGEFPCLSCIDTDVLRKQLLTVNGIGPETADAILLYAFERP
;
A
#
# COMPACT_ATOMS: atom_id res chain seq x y z
N MET A 1 28.23 18.20 17.83
CA MET A 1 26.90 18.44 17.26
C MET A 1 26.12 17.15 17.40
N THR A 2 25.11 17.13 18.25
CA THR A 2 24.20 15.98 18.36
C THR A 2 23.26 15.97 17.13
N PRO A 3 22.83 14.80 16.64
CA PRO A 3 21.99 14.67 15.44
C PRO A 3 20.59 15.30 15.54
N GLU A 4 20.18 15.74 16.74
CA GLU A 4 18.79 16.08 17.06
C GLU A 4 18.33 17.47 16.60
N SER A 5 19.21 18.32 16.08
CA SER A 5 18.87 19.72 15.77
C SER A 5 18.82 20.11 14.29
N GLN A 6 18.87 19.16 13.34
CA GLN A 6 18.83 19.46 11.90
C GLN A 6 17.49 19.14 11.20
N SER A 7 16.59 18.36 11.82
CA SER A 7 15.36 17.88 11.18
C SER A 7 14.36 18.96 10.72
N PRO A 8 14.06 20.02 11.51
CA PRO A 8 13.05 20.98 11.08
C PRO A 8 13.51 21.85 9.91
N TRP A 9 14.80 22.16 9.81
CA TRP A 9 15.30 23.08 8.79
C TRP A 9 15.26 22.46 7.39
N VAL A 10 15.74 21.21 7.25
CA VAL A 10 15.68 20.49 5.97
C VAL A 10 14.24 20.28 5.53
N TYR A 11 13.37 19.83 6.43
CA TYR A 11 11.94 19.67 6.17
C TYR A 11 11.31 20.98 5.68
N ASN A 12 11.48 22.09 6.41
CA ASN A 12 10.91 23.38 6.04
C ASN A 12 11.46 23.92 4.71
N LYS A 13 12.74 23.67 4.41
CA LYS A 13 13.34 24.05 3.11
C LYS A 13 12.73 23.28 1.95
N LEU A 14 12.57 21.96 2.09
CA LEU A 14 11.94 21.12 1.07
C LEU A 14 10.45 21.48 0.91
N LEU A 15 9.73 21.64 2.02
CA LEU A 15 8.32 22.04 2.01
C LEU A 15 8.13 23.41 1.35
N LYS A 16 8.99 24.39 1.62
CA LYS A 16 8.91 25.71 0.97
C LYS A 16 9.15 25.63 -0.55
N HIS A 17 10.04 24.74 -1.00
CA HIS A 17 10.41 24.65 -2.41
C HIS A 17 9.41 23.82 -3.22
N TYR A 18 8.99 22.66 -2.69
CA TYR A 18 8.12 21.73 -3.39
C TYR A 18 6.64 21.88 -3.00
N GLY A 19 6.32 22.45 -1.83
CA GLY A 19 4.96 22.47 -1.31
C GLY A 19 4.48 21.08 -0.85
N HIS A 20 3.18 20.96 -0.57
CA HIS A 20 2.54 19.67 -0.37
C HIS A 20 2.42 18.97 -1.72
N GLN A 21 2.92 17.74 -1.79
CA GLN A 21 3.11 17.08 -3.07
C GLN A 21 2.06 16.03 -3.40
N HIS A 22 1.22 15.63 -2.44
CA HIS A 22 0.18 14.62 -2.63
C HIS A 22 0.71 13.37 -3.36
N TRP A 23 1.92 12.91 -2.97
CA TRP A 23 2.72 11.93 -3.71
C TRP A 23 2.05 10.56 -3.90
N TRP A 24 0.98 10.29 -3.16
CA TRP A 24 0.27 9.02 -3.21
C TRP A 24 -1.25 9.27 -3.27
N PRO A 25 -1.80 9.59 -4.44
CA PRO A 25 -3.25 9.71 -4.58
C PRO A 25 -3.90 8.32 -4.56
N ALA A 26 -5.04 8.22 -3.88
CA ALA A 26 -5.97 7.11 -3.96
C ALA A 26 -7.37 7.61 -3.59
N GLU A 27 -8.39 7.01 -4.18
CA GLU A 27 -9.79 7.35 -3.91
C GLU A 27 -10.30 6.64 -2.65
N THR A 28 -9.69 5.51 -2.27
CA THR A 28 -10.07 4.74 -1.09
C THR A 28 -8.87 4.27 -0.26
N PRO A 29 -9.05 4.03 1.06
CA PRO A 29 -8.00 3.42 1.87
C PRO A 29 -7.55 2.05 1.36
N PHE A 30 -8.45 1.27 0.77
CA PHE A 30 -8.09 -0.03 0.21
C PHE A 30 -7.20 0.12 -1.03
N GLU A 31 -7.54 1.02 -1.95
CA GLU A 31 -6.69 1.36 -3.10
C GLU A 31 -5.30 1.83 -2.65
N MET A 32 -5.24 2.64 -1.59
CA MET A 32 -3.98 3.07 -0.99
C MET A 32 -3.12 1.89 -0.53
N MET A 33 -3.73 0.90 0.13
CA MET A 33 -3.05 -0.32 0.57
C MET A 33 -2.56 -1.17 -0.62
N VAL A 34 -3.37 -1.30 -1.67
CA VAL A 34 -2.96 -1.96 -2.92
C VAL A 34 -1.77 -1.23 -3.54
N GLY A 35 -1.83 0.09 -3.63
CA GLY A 35 -0.73 0.94 -4.09
C GLY A 35 0.56 0.67 -3.31
N ALA A 36 0.50 0.65 -1.97
CA ALA A 36 1.65 0.37 -1.09
C ALA A 36 2.33 -0.96 -1.40
N ILE A 37 1.54 -2.00 -1.63
CA ILE A 37 2.05 -3.34 -1.98
C ILE A 37 2.70 -3.33 -3.37
N LEU A 38 2.08 -2.63 -4.34
CA LEU A 38 2.53 -2.59 -5.72
C LEU A 38 3.74 -1.67 -5.94
N THR A 39 4.02 -0.72 -5.06
CA THR A 39 5.20 0.17 -5.13
C THR A 39 6.53 -0.55 -4.89
N GLN A 40 6.51 -1.74 -4.25
CA GLN A 40 7.72 -2.52 -3.99
C GLN A 40 8.53 -2.75 -5.28
N ASN A 41 9.75 -2.19 -5.34
CA ASN A 41 10.65 -2.20 -6.50
C ASN A 41 10.01 -1.66 -7.80
N THR A 42 9.23 -0.58 -7.74
CA THR A 42 8.47 -0.08 -8.90
C THR A 42 8.24 1.42 -8.85
N ALA A 43 8.32 2.07 -10.01
CA ALA A 43 7.97 3.48 -10.15
C ALA A 43 6.45 3.69 -10.02
N TRP A 44 6.03 4.77 -9.36
CA TRP A 44 4.60 5.07 -9.12
C TRP A 44 3.76 5.06 -10.40
N THR A 45 4.26 5.60 -11.50
CA THR A 45 3.56 5.61 -12.81
C THR A 45 3.21 4.21 -13.32
N ASN A 46 3.96 3.18 -12.94
CA ASN A 46 3.65 1.80 -13.27
C ASN A 46 2.66 1.16 -12.30
N VAL A 47 2.61 1.63 -11.06
CA VAL A 47 1.59 1.25 -10.08
C VAL A 47 0.24 1.79 -10.49
N GLU A 48 0.15 3.07 -10.86
CA GLU A 48 -1.08 3.69 -11.39
C GLU A 48 -1.64 2.90 -12.58
N ARG A 49 -0.77 2.51 -13.51
CA ARG A 49 -1.16 1.67 -14.66
C ARG A 49 -1.66 0.29 -14.26
N ALA A 50 -1.15 -0.29 -13.17
CA ALA A 50 -1.62 -1.58 -12.66
C ALA A 50 -2.97 -1.43 -11.94
N ILE A 51 -3.15 -0.38 -11.12
CA ILE A 51 -4.41 -0.06 -10.45
C ILE A 51 -5.51 0.18 -11.49
N ALA A 52 -5.26 1.01 -12.50
CA ALA A 52 -6.21 1.27 -13.59
C ALA A 52 -6.62 -0.02 -14.35
N ARG A 53 -5.72 -1.01 -14.45
CA ARG A 53 -6.05 -2.33 -15.01
C ARG A 53 -6.92 -3.15 -14.06
N LEU A 54 -6.67 -3.12 -12.76
CA LEU A 54 -7.56 -3.79 -11.79
C LEU A 54 -8.96 -3.19 -11.85
N GLU A 55 -9.07 -1.86 -11.87
CA GLU A 55 -10.34 -1.14 -11.99
C GLU A 55 -11.09 -1.48 -13.28
N SER A 56 -10.40 -1.48 -14.42
CA SER A 56 -11.03 -1.79 -15.72
C SER A 56 -11.59 -3.22 -15.78
N HIS A 57 -11.11 -4.12 -14.91
CA HIS A 57 -11.60 -5.50 -14.78
C HIS A 57 -12.49 -5.67 -13.54
N SER A 58 -12.91 -4.59 -12.88
CA SER A 58 -13.71 -4.63 -11.64
C SER A 58 -13.07 -5.46 -10.53
N CYS A 59 -11.73 -5.49 -10.49
CA CYS A 59 -10.92 -6.31 -9.59
C CYS A 59 -10.17 -5.48 -8.53
N LEU A 60 -10.62 -4.25 -8.25
CA LEU A 60 -10.06 -3.42 -7.17
C LEU A 60 -10.87 -3.56 -5.87
N THR A 61 -11.14 -4.81 -5.46
CA THR A 61 -11.73 -5.14 -4.15
C THR A 61 -11.04 -6.37 -3.57
N PRO A 62 -11.00 -6.54 -2.23
CA PRO A 62 -10.37 -7.70 -1.62
C PRO A 62 -10.96 -9.03 -2.13
N GLN A 63 -12.29 -9.08 -2.26
CA GLN A 63 -13.04 -10.25 -2.70
C GLN A 63 -12.71 -10.59 -4.16
N ALA A 64 -12.80 -9.61 -5.06
CA ALA A 64 -12.52 -9.83 -6.47
C ALA A 64 -11.06 -10.28 -6.71
N ILE A 65 -10.11 -9.74 -5.95
CA ILE A 65 -8.69 -10.16 -6.02
C ILE A 65 -8.52 -11.63 -5.59
N LEU A 66 -9.26 -12.07 -4.57
CA LEU A 66 -9.19 -13.45 -4.10
C LEU A 66 -9.87 -14.43 -5.06
N GLU A 67 -10.94 -14.01 -5.73
CA GLU A 67 -11.71 -14.79 -6.69
C GLU A 67 -11.04 -14.87 -8.07
N ALA A 68 -10.27 -13.84 -8.45
CA ALA A 68 -9.59 -13.79 -9.74
C ALA A 68 -8.59 -14.95 -9.91
N PRO A 69 -8.52 -15.58 -11.09
CA PRO A 69 -7.45 -16.53 -11.41
C PRO A 69 -6.09 -15.86 -11.22
N LEU A 70 -5.17 -16.53 -10.52
CA LEU A 70 -3.86 -15.96 -10.20
C LEU A 70 -3.09 -15.50 -11.45
N SER A 71 -3.25 -16.21 -12.57
CA SER A 71 -2.67 -15.84 -13.86
C SER A 71 -3.22 -14.54 -14.45
N GLU A 72 -4.52 -14.30 -14.28
CA GLU A 72 -5.16 -13.05 -14.76
C GLU A 72 -4.74 -11.87 -13.89
N LEU A 73 -4.77 -12.06 -12.57
CA LEU A 73 -4.28 -11.06 -11.63
C LEU A 73 -2.83 -10.68 -11.93
N ALA A 74 -1.98 -11.68 -12.17
CA ALA A 74 -0.58 -11.48 -12.55
C ALA A 74 -0.43 -10.69 -13.87
N GLU A 75 -1.27 -10.94 -14.87
CA GLU A 75 -1.24 -10.19 -16.14
C GLU A 75 -1.69 -8.73 -15.98
N TRP A 76 -2.70 -8.47 -15.13
CA TRP A 76 -3.13 -7.11 -14.81
C TRP A 76 -2.04 -6.32 -14.08
N LEU A 77 -1.32 -6.98 -13.17
CA LEU A 77 -0.23 -6.38 -12.40
C LEU A 77 1.09 -6.23 -13.16
N LYS A 78 1.20 -6.74 -14.39
CA LYS A 78 2.42 -6.71 -15.22
C LYS A 78 3.13 -5.35 -15.32
N PRO A 79 2.44 -4.19 -15.42
CA PRO A 79 3.12 -2.89 -15.46
C PRO A 79 3.99 -2.66 -14.23
N SER A 80 3.56 -3.17 -13.07
CA SER A 80 4.26 -3.03 -11.81
C SER A 80 5.46 -3.97 -11.64
N GLY A 81 5.80 -4.83 -12.60
CA GLY A 81 6.95 -5.74 -12.49
C GLY A 81 6.81 -6.77 -11.35
N TYR A 82 7.69 -7.79 -11.33
CA TYR A 82 7.61 -8.91 -10.37
C TYR A 82 6.19 -9.47 -10.18
N PHE A 83 5.39 -9.44 -11.25
CA PHE A 83 3.94 -9.48 -11.19
C PHE A 83 3.39 -10.80 -10.65
N ASN A 84 4.07 -11.93 -10.91
CA ASN A 84 3.72 -13.22 -10.31
C ASN A 84 3.82 -13.20 -8.78
N ILE A 85 4.91 -12.61 -8.25
CA ILE A 85 5.12 -12.50 -6.81
C ILE A 85 4.13 -11.48 -6.22
N LYS A 86 3.92 -10.35 -6.88
CA LYS A 86 2.98 -9.33 -6.42
C LYS A 86 1.54 -9.83 -6.41
N ALA A 87 1.12 -10.62 -7.40
CA ALA A 87 -0.20 -11.26 -7.40
C ALA A 87 -0.38 -12.14 -6.16
N GLN A 88 0.62 -12.95 -5.80
CA GLN A 88 0.55 -13.77 -4.59
C GLN A 88 0.53 -12.93 -3.31
N ARG A 89 1.38 -11.90 -3.21
CA ARG A 89 1.43 -11.01 -2.03
C ARG A 89 0.11 -10.26 -1.85
N LEU A 90 -0.48 -9.79 -2.94
CA LEU A 90 -1.75 -9.09 -2.92
C LEU A 90 -2.88 -10.01 -2.47
N ARG A 91 -2.93 -11.27 -2.94
CA ARG A 91 -3.88 -12.26 -2.42
C ARG A 91 -3.66 -12.56 -0.94
N ASN A 92 -2.42 -12.76 -0.51
CA ASN A 92 -2.11 -12.97 0.91
C ASN A 92 -2.62 -11.82 1.78
N TYR A 93 -2.42 -10.57 1.32
CA TYR A 93 -2.93 -9.39 2.00
C TYR A 93 -4.45 -9.34 2.01
N CYS A 94 -5.12 -9.57 0.88
CA CYS A 94 -6.58 -9.51 0.80
C CYS A 94 -7.25 -10.57 1.68
N GLN A 95 -6.66 -11.77 1.76
CA GLN A 95 -7.13 -12.83 2.66
C GLN A 95 -7.05 -12.37 4.11
N TRP A 96 -5.87 -11.91 4.56
CA TRP A 96 -5.69 -11.38 5.91
C TRP A 96 -6.62 -10.20 6.21
N TYR A 97 -6.77 -9.28 5.26
CA TYR A 97 -7.57 -8.07 5.41
C TYR A 97 -9.06 -8.40 5.62
N ILE A 98 -9.61 -9.35 4.87
CA ILE A 98 -10.97 -9.85 5.08
C ILE A 98 -11.09 -10.55 6.44
N ASP A 99 -10.15 -11.45 6.75
CA ASP A 99 -10.18 -12.22 8.00
C ASP A 99 -10.09 -11.33 9.25
N ALA A 100 -9.44 -10.17 9.13
CA ALA A 100 -9.31 -9.18 10.19
C ALA A 100 -10.50 -8.20 10.31
N GLY A 101 -11.53 -8.35 9.46
CA GLY A 101 -12.73 -7.51 9.49
C GLY A 101 -12.61 -6.20 8.70
N GLU A 102 -11.68 -6.14 7.75
CA GLU A 102 -11.47 -5.01 6.84
C GLU A 102 -11.22 -3.67 7.55
N PHE A 103 -11.32 -2.55 6.83
CA PHE A 103 -11.01 -1.21 7.33
C PHE A 103 -11.73 -0.84 8.64
N PRO A 104 -13.04 -1.08 8.82
CA PRO A 104 -13.74 -0.66 10.03
C PRO A 104 -13.21 -1.33 11.30
N CYS A 105 -12.84 -2.62 11.23
CA CYS A 105 -12.24 -3.32 12.37
C CYS A 105 -10.79 -2.90 12.58
N LEU A 106 -10.00 -2.84 11.51
CA LEU A 106 -8.57 -2.50 11.58
C LEU A 106 -8.33 -1.06 12.07
N SER A 107 -9.18 -0.12 11.67
CA SER A 107 -9.09 1.29 12.09
C SER A 107 -9.27 1.48 13.60
N CYS A 108 -9.87 0.53 14.31
CA CYS A 108 -10.04 0.55 15.77
C CYS A 108 -8.83 -0.03 16.53
N ILE A 109 -7.89 -0.69 15.86
CA ILE A 109 -6.73 -1.35 16.50
C ILE A 109 -5.65 -0.30 16.79
N ASP A 110 -4.94 -0.41 17.91
CA ASP A 110 -3.76 0.40 18.20
C ASP A 110 -2.67 0.30 17.12
N THR A 111 -1.93 1.39 16.86
CA THR A 111 -0.92 1.47 15.78
C THR A 111 0.15 0.40 15.89
N ASP A 112 0.74 0.18 17.08
CA ASP A 112 1.81 -0.79 17.25
C ASP A 112 1.31 -2.22 17.08
N VAL A 113 0.07 -2.48 17.52
CA VAL A 113 -0.59 -3.77 17.36
C VAL A 113 -0.89 -4.03 15.88
N LEU A 114 -1.49 -3.06 15.18
CA LEU A 114 -1.81 -3.18 13.75
C LEU A 114 -0.53 -3.39 12.93
N ARG A 115 0.55 -2.66 13.25
CA ARG A 115 1.85 -2.83 12.63
C ARG A 115 2.37 -4.26 12.76
N LYS A 116 2.32 -4.81 13.98
CA LYS A 116 2.76 -6.20 14.24
C LYS A 116 1.91 -7.19 13.44
N GLN A 117 0.60 -6.97 13.33
CA GLN A 117 -0.29 -7.82 12.54
C GLN A 117 0.05 -7.75 11.04
N LEU A 118 0.21 -6.56 10.47
CA LEU A 118 0.61 -6.37 9.07
C LEU A 118 1.90 -7.12 8.74
N LEU A 119 2.88 -7.09 9.63
CA LEU A 119 4.16 -7.78 9.46
C LEU A 119 4.07 -9.32 9.50
N THR A 120 2.94 -9.88 9.94
CA THR A 120 2.69 -11.32 9.85
C THR A 120 2.31 -11.76 8.43
N VAL A 121 1.87 -10.84 7.58
CA VAL A 121 1.41 -11.13 6.23
C VAL A 121 2.59 -11.37 5.30
N ASN A 122 2.67 -12.58 4.72
CA ASN A 122 3.72 -12.91 3.76
C ASN A 122 3.66 -11.97 2.53
N GLY A 123 4.67 -11.12 2.39
CA GLY A 123 4.73 -10.10 1.34
C GLY A 123 4.70 -8.66 1.82
N ILE A 124 4.38 -8.44 3.11
CA ILE A 124 4.39 -7.14 3.75
C ILE A 124 5.66 -7.00 4.59
N GLY A 125 6.56 -6.12 4.14
CA GLY A 125 7.75 -5.74 4.90
C GLY A 125 7.52 -4.49 5.76
N PRO A 126 8.52 -4.08 6.57
CA PRO A 126 8.45 -2.88 7.41
C PRO A 126 8.03 -1.63 6.64
N GLU A 127 8.66 -1.37 5.49
CA GLU A 127 8.36 -0.18 4.68
C GLU A 127 6.92 -0.17 4.15
N THR A 128 6.41 -1.31 3.66
CA THR A 128 5.02 -1.41 3.22
C THR A 128 4.02 -1.29 4.38
N ALA A 129 4.33 -1.89 5.53
CA ALA A 129 3.48 -1.76 6.73
C ALA A 129 3.40 -0.30 7.19
N ASP A 130 4.54 0.39 7.24
CA ASP A 130 4.62 1.79 7.66
C ASP A 130 3.93 2.70 6.64
N ALA A 131 4.05 2.42 5.33
CA ALA A 131 3.29 3.13 4.29
C ALA A 131 1.77 2.94 4.42
N ILE A 132 1.29 1.72 4.69
CA ILE A 132 -0.14 1.45 4.92
C ILE A 132 -0.64 2.22 6.14
N LEU A 133 0.10 2.18 7.26
CA LEU A 133 -0.28 2.88 8.49
C LEU A 133 -0.35 4.38 8.27
N LEU A 134 0.67 4.95 7.63
CA LEU A 134 0.77 6.39 7.42
C LEU A 134 -0.30 6.89 6.44
N TYR A 135 -0.42 6.26 5.28
CA TYR A 135 -1.22 6.80 4.19
C TYR A 135 -2.67 6.29 4.16
N ALA A 136 -2.92 5.03 4.56
CA ALA A 136 -4.27 4.48 4.53
C ALA A 136 -5.01 4.65 5.87
N PHE A 137 -4.28 4.62 6.99
CA PHE A 137 -4.86 4.75 8.34
C PHE A 137 -4.57 6.10 9.00
N GLU A 138 -3.82 7.00 8.35
CA GLU A 138 -3.47 8.33 8.85
C GLU A 138 -2.76 8.32 10.23
N ARG A 139 -1.89 7.32 10.44
CA ARG A 139 -1.16 7.13 11.71
C ARG A 139 0.31 7.52 11.56
N PRO A 140 0.81 8.50 12.33
CA PRO A 140 2.21 8.95 12.28
C PRO A 140 3.19 7.93 12.88
#